data_AF-A0A645GR73-F1
#
_entry.id   AF-A0A645GR73-F1
#
_cell.length_a   1.000
_cell.length_b   1.000
_cell.length_c   1.000
_cell.angle_alpha   90.00
_cell.angle_beta   90.00
_cell.angle_gamma   90.00
#
_symmetry.space_group_name_H-M   'P 1'
#
loop_
_entity.id
_entity.type
_entity.pdbx_description
1 polymer ?
#
loop_
_entity_poly.entity_id
_entity_poly.type
_entity_poly.pdbx_seq_one_letter_code
_entity_poly.pdbx_strand_id
1 'polypeptide(L)'
;MDSDFSKELGSFGGRLFAYKITGKTEPPGSKKSETAAYGWNAYGGLEIYYSLKCAFEAGNLTRISIPWNHSAYIQNPEPLVGCASPAILAKVSHDLYTAAESVNLDSSVKTTSEMWYVFFAKEDSSIQYGIYLNAEIFSKNDIMVLARSVQFKDGAFDNKIQFNGTIP
;
A
#
# COMPACT_ATOMS: atom_id res chain seq x y z
N MET A 1 21.95 -16.64 11.67
CA MET A 1 21.54 -15.56 10.75
C MET A 1 20.42 -14.85 11.46
N ASP A 2 20.77 -13.80 12.18
CA ASP A 2 19.80 -12.99 12.91
C ASP A 2 18.89 -12.32 11.89
N SER A 3 17.60 -12.67 11.97
CA SER A 3 16.55 -12.05 11.20
C SER A 3 16.34 -10.64 11.76
N ASP A 4 17.01 -9.67 11.18
CA ASP A 4 16.78 -8.25 11.42
C ASP A 4 15.39 -7.86 10.90
N PHE A 5 14.36 -8.22 11.65
CA PHE A 5 13.05 -7.62 11.52
C PHE A 5 13.15 -6.21 12.14
N SER A 6 13.66 -5.26 11.37
CA SER A 6 13.66 -3.86 11.80
C SER A 6 12.23 -3.34 11.79
N LYS A 7 11.78 -2.82 12.94
CA LYS A 7 10.52 -2.06 13.07
C LYS A 7 10.44 -0.86 12.11
N GLU A 8 11.58 -0.39 11.60
CA GLU A 8 11.67 0.70 10.62
C GLU A 8 11.46 0.24 9.18
N LEU A 9 11.49 -1.08 8.90
CA LEU A 9 11.07 -1.63 7.60
C LEU A 9 9.54 -1.55 7.42
N GLY A 10 8.80 -1.21 8.48
CA GLY A 10 7.35 -1.35 8.55
C GLY A 10 6.58 -0.17 9.15
N SER A 11 7.17 1.00 9.38
CA SER A 11 6.34 2.17 9.72
C SER A 11 5.56 2.59 8.45
N PHE A 12 4.28 2.23 8.43
CA PHE A 12 3.43 2.16 7.22
C PHE A 12 3.99 1.29 6.10
N GLY A 13 4.76 0.23 6.40
CA GLY A 13 4.96 -0.90 5.48
C GLY A 13 5.69 -0.70 4.16
N GLY A 14 6.02 0.55 3.83
CA GLY A 14 6.53 0.89 2.52
C GLY A 14 8.03 0.73 2.42
N ARG A 15 8.48 -0.02 1.40
CA ARG A 15 9.87 -0.46 1.12
C ARG A 15 10.24 -1.88 1.58
N LEU A 16 9.26 -2.73 1.87
CA LEU A 16 9.53 -4.15 2.14
C LEU A 16 10.18 -4.88 0.96
N PHE A 17 9.83 -4.52 -0.28
CA PHE A 17 10.32 -5.19 -1.48
C PHE A 17 11.51 -4.45 -2.10
N ALA A 18 12.64 -5.16 -2.23
CA ALA A 18 13.73 -4.74 -3.08
C ALA A 18 13.53 -5.28 -4.50
N TYR A 19 13.71 -4.44 -5.52
CA TYR A 19 13.63 -4.90 -6.89
C TYR A 19 14.87 -5.71 -7.25
N LYS A 20 14.68 -6.95 -7.69
CA LYS A 20 15.76 -7.92 -7.92
C LYS A 20 16.86 -7.39 -8.85
N ILE A 21 16.50 -6.57 -9.84
CA ILE A 21 17.47 -6.02 -10.82
C ILE A 21 18.40 -4.98 -10.18
N THR A 22 17.86 -4.14 -9.30
CA THR A 22 18.62 -3.01 -8.72
C THR A 22 19.10 -3.26 -7.29
N GLY A 23 18.51 -4.21 -6.59
CA GLY A 23 18.70 -4.43 -5.15
C GLY A 23 18.22 -3.27 -4.28
N LYS A 24 17.46 -2.32 -4.84
CA LYS A 24 16.96 -1.13 -4.14
C LYS A 24 15.46 -1.25 -3.88
N THR A 25 14.97 -0.47 -2.92
CA THR A 25 13.55 -0.43 -2.55
C THR A 25 12.77 0.69 -3.24
N GLU A 26 13.44 1.52 -4.03
CA GLU A 26 12.86 2.60 -4.83
C GLU A 26 13.54 2.74 -6.20
N PRO A 27 12.82 3.25 -7.23
CA PRO A 27 13.37 3.53 -8.55
C PRO A 27 14.54 4.52 -8.52
N PRO A 28 15.58 4.37 -9.37
CA PRO A 28 16.65 5.35 -9.47
C PRO A 28 16.11 6.74 -9.83
N GLY A 29 16.62 7.78 -9.19
CA GLY A 29 16.18 9.15 -9.45
C GLY A 29 14.80 9.49 -8.87
N SER A 30 14.29 8.69 -7.93
CA SER A 30 13.09 8.96 -7.14
C SER A 30 13.25 10.22 -6.29
N LYS A 31 13.09 11.40 -6.92
CA LYS A 31 12.98 12.67 -6.21
C LYS A 31 11.57 12.78 -5.66
N LYS A 32 11.46 13.18 -4.41
CA LYS A 32 10.21 13.53 -3.73
C LYS A 32 10.50 14.58 -2.66
N SER A 33 9.48 15.28 -2.20
CA SER A 33 9.59 16.13 -1.02
C SER A 33 10.00 15.30 0.19
N GLU A 34 10.74 15.90 1.13
CA GLU A 34 11.02 15.31 2.44
C GLU A 34 9.73 15.02 3.24
N THR A 35 8.64 15.70 2.89
CA THR A 35 7.32 15.52 3.52
C THR A 35 6.50 14.39 2.89
N ALA A 36 6.90 13.88 1.72
CA ALA A 36 6.21 12.78 1.06
C ALA A 36 6.50 11.45 1.77
N ALA A 37 5.46 10.64 1.98
CA ALA A 37 5.59 9.39 2.72
C ALA A 37 6.62 8.45 2.07
N TYR A 38 7.34 7.68 2.89
CA TYR A 38 8.42 6.83 2.42
C TYR A 38 7.97 5.81 1.36
N GLY A 39 6.77 5.26 1.52
CA GLY A 39 6.19 4.25 0.64
C GLY A 39 5.70 4.76 -0.72
N TRP A 40 5.39 6.05 -0.87
CA TRP A 40 4.72 6.63 -2.04
C TRP A 40 5.57 6.69 -3.30
N ASN A 41 6.82 6.26 -3.27
CA ASN A 41 7.62 6.04 -4.48
C ASN A 41 8.48 4.77 -4.40
N ALA A 42 8.14 3.84 -3.50
CA ALA A 42 8.84 2.56 -3.39
C ALA A 42 8.49 1.65 -4.59
N TYR A 43 9.28 0.60 -4.83
CA TYR A 43 8.89 -0.47 -5.76
C TYR A 43 7.66 -1.22 -5.28
N GLY A 44 7.48 -1.33 -3.96
CA GLY A 44 6.31 -1.90 -3.34
C GLY A 44 6.44 -2.06 -1.82
N GLY A 45 5.38 -2.54 -1.19
CA GLY A 45 5.36 -2.77 0.25
C GLY A 45 4.14 -3.55 0.74
N LEU A 46 4.08 -3.73 2.05
CA LEU A 46 2.98 -4.35 2.78
C LEU A 46 2.67 -3.48 4.01
N GLU A 47 1.45 -2.97 4.09
CA GLU A 47 0.96 -2.14 5.18
C GLU A 47 -0.12 -2.88 5.97
N ILE A 48 -0.19 -2.57 7.27
CA ILE A 48 -1.28 -2.99 8.15
C ILE A 48 -2.03 -1.73 8.55
N TYR A 49 -3.35 -1.77 8.42
CA TYR A 49 -4.23 -0.70 8.85
C TYR A 49 -5.16 -1.20 9.94
N TYR A 50 -5.60 -0.23 10.75
CA TYR A 50 -6.60 -0.43 11.77
C TYR A 50 -7.75 0.53 11.49
N SER A 51 -8.95 -0.03 11.37
CA SER A 51 -10.21 0.70 11.25
C SER A 51 -10.38 1.52 9.98
N LEU A 52 -9.90 1.03 8.83
CA LEU A 52 -10.34 1.57 7.53
C LEU A 52 -11.83 1.32 7.34
N LYS A 53 -12.52 2.27 6.72
CA LYS A 53 -13.94 2.12 6.38
C LYS A 53 -14.06 1.16 5.21
N CYS A 54 -14.64 0.00 5.45
CA CYS A 54 -14.87 -1.04 4.47
C CYS A 54 -16.38 -1.19 4.19
N ALA A 55 -16.74 -1.64 2.99
CA ALA A 55 -18.09 -2.11 2.68
C ALA A 55 -18.01 -3.46 1.99
N PHE A 56 -19.00 -4.31 2.27
CA PHE A 56 -19.05 -5.66 1.75
C PHE A 56 -20.43 -5.97 1.17
N GLU A 57 -20.46 -6.81 0.15
CA GLU A 57 -21.67 -7.34 -0.47
C GLU A 57 -21.51 -8.84 -0.69
N ALA A 58 -22.41 -9.64 -0.11
CA ALA A 58 -22.38 -11.09 -0.16
C ALA A 58 -20.99 -11.68 0.19
N GLY A 59 -20.35 -11.16 1.24
CA GLY A 59 -19.03 -11.57 1.71
C GLY A 59 -17.84 -11.07 0.89
N ASN A 60 -18.07 -10.29 -0.17
CA ASN A 60 -17.01 -9.69 -0.99
C ASN A 60 -16.73 -8.25 -0.57
N LEU A 61 -15.46 -7.87 -0.48
CA LEU A 61 -15.05 -6.49 -0.24
C LEU A 61 -15.32 -5.64 -1.49
N THR A 62 -16.24 -4.68 -1.40
CA THR A 62 -16.66 -3.82 -2.52
C THR A 62 -16.17 -2.39 -2.41
N ARG A 63 -15.79 -1.96 -1.20
CA ARG A 63 -15.22 -0.62 -0.98
C ARG A 63 -14.24 -0.63 0.17
N ILE A 64 -13.21 0.20 0.05
CA ILE A 64 -12.31 0.55 1.14
C ILE A 64 -11.96 2.05 1.08
N SER A 65 -11.80 2.69 2.24
CA SER A 65 -11.30 4.06 2.31
C SER A 65 -9.78 4.09 2.32
N ILE A 66 -9.17 5.02 1.59
CA ILE A 66 -7.77 5.39 1.80
C ILE A 66 -7.66 6.43 2.92
N PRO A 67 -6.71 6.28 3.86
CA PRO A 67 -6.53 7.21 4.98
C PRO A 67 -5.63 8.42 4.62
N TRP A 68 -5.14 8.49 3.38
CA TRP A 68 -4.12 9.46 2.96
C TRP A 68 -4.73 10.73 2.39
N ASN A 69 -4.27 11.89 2.87
CA ASN A 69 -4.76 13.23 2.50
C ASN A 69 -4.17 13.78 1.19
N HIS A 70 -3.14 13.13 0.65
CA HIS A 70 -2.50 13.47 -0.63
C HIS A 70 -2.52 12.27 -1.57
N SER A 71 -3.69 11.65 -1.67
CA SER A 71 -3.87 10.47 -2.50
C SER A 71 -5.27 10.39 -3.05
N ALA A 72 -5.38 9.83 -4.26
CA ALA A 72 -6.65 9.66 -4.93
C ALA A 72 -6.70 8.31 -5.65
N TYR A 73 -7.89 7.72 -5.68
CA TYR A 73 -8.15 6.62 -6.60
C TYR A 73 -8.14 7.14 -8.04
N ILE A 74 -7.33 6.53 -8.90
CA ILE A 74 -7.29 6.86 -10.33
C ILE A 74 -8.51 6.24 -11.04
N GLN A 75 -9.00 5.11 -10.51
CA GLN A 75 -10.16 4.38 -10.98
C GLN A 75 -10.93 3.81 -9.80
N ASN A 76 -12.21 3.49 -10.00
CA ASN A 76 -12.99 2.81 -8.97
C ASN A 76 -12.29 1.49 -8.57
N PRO A 77 -12.10 1.25 -7.26
CA PRO A 77 -11.61 -0.04 -6.79
C PRO A 77 -12.53 -1.18 -7.24
N GLU A 78 -11.95 -2.32 -7.58
CA GLU A 78 -12.66 -3.48 -8.09
C GLU A 78 -12.43 -4.71 -7.18
N PRO A 79 -13.46 -5.50 -6.84
CA PRO A 79 -13.28 -6.72 -6.08
C PRO A 79 -12.30 -7.67 -6.78
N LEU A 80 -11.38 -8.27 -6.02
CA LEU A 80 -10.41 -9.22 -6.54
C LEU A 80 -10.71 -10.64 -6.04
N VAL A 81 -11.12 -11.49 -6.97
CA VAL A 81 -11.43 -12.90 -6.70
C VAL A 81 -10.18 -13.80 -6.70
N GLY A 82 -10.28 -14.93 -6.00
CA GLY A 82 -9.23 -15.95 -5.92
C GLY A 82 -8.14 -15.66 -4.87
N CYS A 83 -8.39 -14.73 -3.95
CA CYS A 83 -7.53 -14.42 -2.82
C CYS A 83 -7.92 -15.22 -1.57
N ALA A 84 -7.00 -15.37 -0.62
CA ALA A 84 -7.22 -16.09 0.64
C ALA A 84 -8.19 -15.38 1.62
N SER A 85 -8.54 -14.12 1.35
CA SER A 85 -9.50 -13.31 2.09
C SER A 85 -10.20 -12.35 1.12
N PRO A 86 -11.39 -11.81 1.43
CA PRO A 86 -12.01 -10.78 0.61
C PRO A 86 -11.03 -9.64 0.32
N ALA A 87 -10.89 -9.32 -0.97
CA ALA A 87 -9.86 -8.42 -1.45
C ALA A 87 -10.42 -7.44 -2.48
N ILE A 88 -9.80 -6.27 -2.56
CA ILE A 88 -10.14 -5.24 -3.54
C ILE A 88 -8.87 -4.65 -4.14
N LEU A 89 -8.84 -4.54 -5.46
CA LEU A 89 -7.75 -3.96 -6.24
C LEU A 89 -8.06 -2.49 -6.51
N ALA A 90 -7.08 -1.63 -6.24
CA ALA A 90 -7.17 -0.20 -6.50
C ALA A 90 -5.91 0.29 -7.20
N LYS A 91 -6.08 1.32 -8.04
CA LYS A 91 -4.95 2.11 -8.53
C LYS A 91 -5.00 3.47 -7.84
N VAL A 92 -3.93 3.82 -7.14
CA VAL A 92 -3.85 5.03 -6.29
C VAL A 92 -2.75 5.92 -6.82
N SER A 93 -3.03 7.21 -6.97
CA SER A 93 -2.02 8.25 -7.18
C SER A 93 -1.68 8.88 -5.83
N HIS A 94 -0.40 9.11 -5.58
CA HIS A 94 0.13 9.86 -4.45
C HIS A 94 0.83 11.12 -4.94
N ASP A 95 0.63 12.24 -4.25
CA ASP A 95 1.45 13.44 -4.51
C ASP A 95 2.84 13.25 -3.92
N LEU A 96 3.88 13.44 -4.71
CA LEU A 96 5.28 13.42 -4.25
C LEU A 96 5.73 14.79 -3.73
N TYR A 97 4.93 15.82 -4.00
CA TYR A 97 5.17 17.21 -3.63
C TYR A 97 3.84 17.88 -3.35
N THR A 98 3.81 18.79 -2.37
CA THR A 98 2.67 19.68 -2.18
C THR A 98 2.52 20.63 -3.37
N ALA A 99 1.33 21.20 -3.53
CA ALA A 99 1.08 22.20 -4.57
C ALA A 99 2.11 23.35 -4.53
N ALA A 100 2.45 23.85 -3.34
CA ALA A 100 3.42 24.93 -3.17
C ALA A 100 4.85 24.53 -3.59
N GLU A 101 5.28 23.31 -3.27
CA GLU A 101 6.60 22.81 -3.68
C GLU A 101 6.68 22.58 -5.19
N SER A 102 5.57 22.16 -5.81
CA SER A 102 5.54 21.83 -7.24
C SER A 102 5.72 23.03 -8.18
N VAL A 103 5.40 24.26 -7.74
CA VAL A 103 5.46 25.48 -8.58
C VAL A 103 6.87 25.77 -9.09
N ASN A 104 7.90 25.43 -8.31
CA ASN A 104 9.30 25.72 -8.63
C ASN A 104 10.04 24.53 -9.25
N LEU A 105 9.34 23.42 -9.49
CA LEU A 105 9.94 22.25 -10.11
C LEU A 105 9.99 22.41 -11.62
N ASP A 106 11.05 21.87 -12.22
CA ASP A 106 11.12 21.71 -13.67
C ASP A 106 9.96 20.81 -14.14
N SER A 107 9.35 21.13 -15.28
CA SER A 107 8.23 20.38 -15.87
C SER A 107 8.52 18.90 -16.14
N SER A 108 9.80 18.51 -16.23
CA SER A 108 10.24 17.12 -16.35
C SER A 108 10.23 16.34 -15.03
N VAL A 109 10.09 17.03 -13.90
CA VAL A 109 10.00 16.39 -12.58
C VAL A 109 8.61 15.80 -12.41
N LYS A 110 8.57 14.49 -12.22
CA LYS A 110 7.35 13.77 -11.89
C LYS A 110 6.86 14.18 -10.50
N THR A 111 5.66 14.74 -10.43
CA THR A 111 5.07 15.27 -9.20
C THR A 111 4.15 14.29 -8.48
N THR A 112 3.77 13.19 -9.12
CA THR A 112 2.92 12.15 -8.56
C THR A 112 3.55 10.77 -8.74
N SER A 113 3.12 9.79 -7.96
CA SER A 113 3.44 8.39 -8.20
C SER A 113 2.19 7.55 -8.17
N GLU A 114 2.12 6.58 -9.08
CA GLU A 114 0.98 5.69 -9.20
C GLU A 114 1.35 4.31 -8.67
N MET A 115 0.44 3.74 -7.89
CA MET A 115 0.63 2.47 -7.21
C MET A 115 -0.57 1.57 -7.47
N TRP A 116 -0.29 0.30 -7.75
CA TRP A 116 -1.29 -0.75 -7.65
C TRP A 116 -1.37 -1.23 -6.20
N TYR A 117 -2.55 -1.16 -5.59
CA TYR A 117 -2.83 -1.65 -4.25
C TYR A 117 -3.80 -2.83 -4.31
N VAL A 118 -3.58 -3.86 -3.50
CA VAL A 118 -4.62 -4.82 -3.12
C VAL A 118 -4.80 -4.76 -1.62
N PHE A 119 -6.02 -4.45 -1.20
CA PHE A 119 -6.40 -4.47 0.21
C PHE A 119 -7.17 -5.74 0.54
N PHE A 120 -6.92 -6.28 1.73
CA PHE A 120 -7.62 -7.43 2.29
C PHE A 120 -8.32 -7.01 3.57
N ALA A 121 -9.57 -7.42 3.72
CA ALA A 121 -10.37 -7.15 4.91
C ALA A 121 -11.37 -8.29 5.17
N LYS A 122 -11.93 -8.32 6.38
CA LYS A 122 -13.05 -9.20 6.75
C LYS A 122 -14.12 -8.36 7.44
N GLU A 123 -15.40 -8.71 7.23
CA GLU A 123 -16.56 -7.94 7.74
C GLU A 123 -16.48 -7.65 9.25
N ASP A 124 -16.02 -8.63 10.04
CA ASP A 124 -15.95 -8.51 11.51
C ASP A 124 -14.54 -8.16 12.04
N SER A 125 -13.65 -7.64 11.19
CA SER A 125 -12.29 -7.28 11.55
C SER A 125 -11.99 -5.80 11.35
N SER A 126 -11.43 -5.19 12.39
CA SER A 126 -10.81 -3.87 12.35
C SER A 126 -9.43 -3.88 11.69
N ILE A 127 -8.85 -5.06 11.41
CA ILE A 127 -7.54 -5.19 10.79
C ILE A 127 -7.70 -5.29 9.28
N GLN A 128 -6.95 -4.47 8.55
CA GLN A 128 -6.82 -4.57 7.11
C GLN A 128 -5.36 -4.68 6.73
N TYR A 129 -5.11 -5.34 5.60
CA TYR A 129 -3.77 -5.43 5.02
C TYR A 129 -3.80 -4.78 3.65
N GLY A 130 -2.76 -4.04 3.29
CA GLY A 130 -2.56 -3.55 1.93
C GLY A 130 -1.22 -4.00 1.41
N ILE A 131 -1.18 -4.67 0.26
CA ILE A 131 0.06 -4.83 -0.50
C ILE A 131 0.03 -3.88 -1.68
N TYR A 132 1.20 -3.42 -2.09
CA TYR A 132 1.27 -2.53 -3.24
C TYR A 132 2.54 -2.67 -4.05
N LEU A 133 2.46 -2.29 -5.32
CA LEU A 133 3.55 -2.26 -6.29
C LEU A 133 3.49 -0.97 -7.11
N ASN A 134 4.67 -0.43 -7.47
CA ASN A 134 4.79 0.75 -8.31
C ASN A 134 4.25 0.50 -9.72
N ALA A 135 3.27 1.29 -10.15
CA ALA A 135 2.55 1.08 -11.41
C ALA A 135 3.36 1.45 -12.67
N GLU A 136 4.48 2.17 -12.53
CA GLU A 136 5.40 2.42 -13.65
C GLU A 136 6.31 1.22 -13.94
N ILE A 137 6.53 0.38 -12.94
CA ILE A 137 7.46 -0.75 -13.00
C ILE A 137 6.71 -2.07 -13.15
N PHE A 138 5.57 -2.19 -12.47
CA PHE A 138 4.79 -3.42 -12.39
C PHE A 138 3.41 -3.23 -13.01
N SER A 139 2.94 -4.29 -13.67
CA SER A 139 1.62 -4.34 -14.27
C SER A 139 0.54 -4.62 -13.22
N LYS A 140 -0.72 -4.34 -13.59
CA LYS A 140 -1.90 -4.78 -12.83
C LYS A 140 -1.88 -6.29 -12.57
N ASN A 141 -1.41 -7.09 -13.53
CA ASN A 141 -1.36 -8.54 -13.37
C ASN A 141 -0.33 -8.97 -12.32
N ASP A 142 0.80 -8.26 -12.20
CA ASP A 142 1.84 -8.59 -11.22
C ASP A 142 1.31 -8.46 -9.78
N ILE A 143 0.58 -7.38 -9.47
CA ILE A 143 -0.03 -7.23 -8.15
C ILE A 143 -1.11 -8.28 -7.90
N MET A 144 -1.87 -8.67 -8.92
CA MET A 144 -2.92 -9.69 -8.79
C MET A 144 -2.34 -11.08 -8.52
N VAL A 145 -1.24 -11.43 -9.20
CA VAL A 145 -0.50 -12.67 -8.96
C VAL A 145 0.06 -12.67 -7.54
N LEU A 146 0.69 -11.57 -7.10
CA LEU A 146 1.18 -11.43 -5.73
C LEU A 146 0.05 -11.58 -4.72
N ALA A 147 -1.06 -10.86 -4.90
CA ALA A 147 -2.21 -10.90 -3.99
C ALA A 147 -2.82 -12.29 -3.84
N ARG A 148 -2.89 -13.06 -4.93
CA ARG A 148 -3.42 -14.43 -4.92
C ARG A 148 -2.46 -15.44 -4.30
N SER A 149 -1.17 -15.10 -4.22
CA SER A 149 -0.16 -15.92 -3.52
C SER A 149 -0.15 -15.69 -2.01
N VAL A 150 -0.78 -14.63 -1.51
CA VAL A 150 -0.81 -14.31 -0.07
C VAL A 150 -1.62 -15.36 0.68
N GLN A 151 -1.02 -15.87 1.76
CA GLN A 151 -1.68 -16.68 2.76
C GLN A 151 -1.66 -15.94 4.09
N PHE A 152 -2.80 -15.96 4.79
CA PHE A 152 -2.91 -15.41 6.14
C PHE A 152 -2.83 -16.54 7.15
N LYS A 153 -2.02 -16.37 8.19
CA LYS A 153 -2.01 -17.29 9.32
C LYS A 153 -3.35 -17.23 10.07
N ASP A 154 -3.63 -18.28 10.84
CA ASP A 154 -4.74 -18.25 11.79
C ASP A 154 -4.62 -17.06 12.75
N GLY A 155 -5.75 -16.40 12.97
CA GLY A 155 -5.85 -15.21 13.80
C GLY A 155 -5.26 -13.94 13.21
N ALA A 156 -4.85 -13.89 11.93
CA ALA A 156 -4.33 -12.66 11.31
C ALA A 156 -5.33 -11.49 11.37
N PHE A 157 -6.63 -11.77 11.36
CA PHE A 157 -7.68 -10.74 11.43
C PHE A 157 -8.28 -10.59 12.84
N ASP A 158 -7.66 -11.17 13.87
CA ASP A 158 -8.18 -11.12 15.24
C ASP A 158 -7.97 -9.73 15.86
N ASN A 159 -9.07 -9.06 16.20
CA ASN A 159 -9.07 -7.71 16.78
C ASN A 159 -8.32 -7.58 18.11
N LYS A 160 -7.93 -8.70 18.73
CA LYS A 160 -7.08 -8.72 19.93
C LYS A 160 -5.63 -8.29 19.66
N ILE A 161 -5.24 -8.16 18.40
CA ILE A 161 -3.90 -7.72 17.96
C ILE A 161 -3.80 -6.17 17.92
N GLN A 162 -4.82 -5.43 18.38
CA GLN A 162 -4.68 -3.97 18.52
C GLN A 162 -3.54 -3.63 19.50
N PHE A 163 -2.48 -3.02 18.96
CA PHE A 163 -1.36 -2.53 19.76
C PHE A 163 -1.83 -1.38 20.66
N ASN A 164 -1.84 -1.60 21.98
CA ASN A 164 -2.02 -0.57 23.01
C ASN A 164 -0.77 0.33 23.13
N GLY A 165 -0.25 0.83 22.02
CA GLY A 165 0.87 1.76 22.00
C GLY A 165 0.36 3.20 21.91
N THR A 166 0.31 3.90 23.05
CA THR A 166 0.32 5.36 23.05
C THR A 166 1.59 5.84 22.36
N ILE A 167 1.45 6.63 21.30
CA ILE A 167 2.56 7.32 20.64
C ILE A 167 3.02 8.44 21.59
N PRO A 168 4.31 8.50 21.99
CA PRO A 168 4.87 9.66 22.69
C PRO A 168 4.96 10.89 21.77
#